data_AF-A0A1G3GB95-F1
#
_entry.id   AF-A0A1G3GB95-F1
#
_cell.length_a   1.000
_cell.length_b   1.000
_cell.length_c   1.000
_cell.angle_alpha   90.00
_cell.angle_beta   90.00
_cell.angle_gamma   90.00
#
_symmetry.space_group_name_H-M   'P 1'
#
loop_
_entity.id
_entity.type
_entity.pdbx_description
1 polymer ?
#
loop_
_entity_poly.entity_id
_entity_poly.type
_entity_poly.pdbx_seq_one_letter_code
_entity_poly.pdbx_strand_id
1 'polypeptide(L)'
;MGLSLSSAAISDADDTDGNVKVMIDAARQLTWDSWMGDNRASLLVKQETVVAPVAVVFGYADNAAACEELARVLSQSQLGVGTFKCQPIF
;
A
#
# COMPACT_ATOMS: atom_id res chain seq x y z
N MET A 1 -30.54 20.86 -1.25
CA MET A 1 -30.10 19.45 -1.35
C MET A 1 -28.62 19.42 -1.02
N GLY A 2 -28.27 19.24 0.25
CA GLY A 2 -26.89 19.14 0.71
C GLY A 2 -26.62 17.71 1.12
N LEU A 3 -25.70 17.04 0.42
CA LEU A 3 -25.27 15.69 0.78
C LEU A 3 -24.44 15.80 2.07
N SER A 4 -25.06 15.40 3.18
CA SER A 4 -24.38 15.13 4.44
C SER A 4 -23.40 13.97 4.21
N LEU A 5 -22.11 14.28 4.13
CA LEU A 5 -21.05 13.29 4.26
C LEU A 5 -21.05 12.86 5.72
N SER A 6 -21.86 11.85 6.04
CA SER A 6 -21.80 11.16 7.31
C SER A 6 -20.37 10.63 7.47
N SER A 7 -19.66 11.24 8.41
CA SER A 7 -18.37 10.83 8.92
C SER A 7 -18.49 9.37 9.39
N ALA A 8 -18.30 8.42 8.47
CA ALA A 8 -18.06 7.05 8.84
C ALA A 8 -16.80 7.07 9.71
N ALA A 9 -17.00 6.76 10.98
CA ALA A 9 -15.97 6.72 11.99
C ALA A 9 -14.79 5.89 11.46
N ILE A 10 -13.66 6.56 11.24
CA ILE A 10 -12.34 5.94 11.11
C ILE A 10 -11.97 5.36 12.47
N SER A 11 -12.57 4.22 12.79
CA SER A 11 -12.23 3.36 13.92
C SER A 11 -11.56 2.11 13.34
N ASP A 12 -10.40 2.24 12.71
CA ASP A 12 -9.79 1.12 11.97
C ASP A 12 -8.26 1.06 12.09
N ALA A 13 -7.64 1.78 13.02
CA ALA A 13 -6.18 1.76 13.11
C ALA A 13 -5.61 0.38 13.53
N ASP A 14 -6.37 -0.42 14.29
CA ASP A 14 -5.94 -1.75 14.77
C ASP A 14 -6.29 -2.86 13.78
N ASP A 15 -7.51 -2.82 13.20
CA ASP A 15 -7.95 -3.79 12.19
C ASP A 15 -7.26 -3.57 10.83
N THR A 16 -6.95 -2.34 10.44
CA THR A 16 -6.17 -2.05 9.23
C THR A 16 -4.77 -2.65 9.32
N ASP A 17 -4.09 -2.54 10.47
CA ASP A 17 -2.77 -3.13 10.68
C ASP A 17 -2.82 -4.67 10.60
N GLY A 18 -3.86 -5.29 11.17
CA GLY A 18 -4.11 -6.73 11.05
C GLY A 18 -4.37 -7.17 9.61
N ASN A 19 -5.23 -6.46 8.89
CA ASN A 19 -5.58 -6.76 7.50
C ASN A 19 -4.38 -6.59 6.56
N VAL A 20 -3.59 -5.54 6.74
CA VAL A 20 -2.37 -5.31 5.95
C VAL A 20 -1.34 -6.42 6.21
N LYS A 21 -1.18 -6.87 7.45
CA LYS A 21 -0.31 -8.00 7.77
C LYS A 21 -0.73 -9.29 7.07
N VAL A 22 -2.02 -9.62 7.09
CA VAL A 22 -2.56 -10.79 6.37
C VAL A 22 -2.32 -10.66 4.86
N MET A 23 -2.49 -9.47 4.29
CA MET A 23 -2.24 -9.21 2.87
C MET A 23 -0.77 -9.35 2.50
N ILE A 24 0.16 -8.91 3.35
CA ILE A 24 1.61 -9.11 3.17
C ILE A 24 1.95 -10.60 3.20
N ASP A 25 1.43 -11.33 4.18
CA ASP A 25 1.71 -12.75 4.35
C ASP A 25 1.10 -13.59 3.21
N ALA A 26 -0.07 -13.20 2.68
CA ALA A 26 -0.64 -13.78 1.47
C ALA A 26 0.21 -13.46 0.23
N ALA A 27 0.67 -12.21 0.07
CA ALA A 27 1.50 -11.78 -1.06
C ALA A 27 2.84 -12.54 -1.13
N ARG A 28 3.44 -12.87 0.01
CA ARG A 28 4.66 -13.70 0.12
C ARG A 28 4.46 -15.14 -0.35
N GLN A 29 3.24 -15.66 -0.22
CA GLN A 29 2.92 -17.03 -0.59
C GLN A 29 2.53 -17.18 -2.05
N LEU A 30 2.34 -16.08 -2.78
CA LEU A 30 2.05 -16.12 -4.20
C LEU A 30 3.25 -16.62 -4.98
N THR A 31 3.09 -17.78 -5.61
CA THR A 31 3.99 -18.25 -6.65
C THR A 31 3.64 -17.56 -7.95
N TRP A 32 4.51 -16.67 -8.40
CA TRP A 32 4.40 -16.05 -9.69
C TRP A 32 4.88 -17.05 -10.74
N ASP A 33 3.95 -17.61 -11.50
CA ASP A 33 4.30 -18.56 -12.56
C ASP A 33 5.27 -17.91 -13.55
N SER A 34 6.19 -18.69 -14.10
CA SER A 34 7.20 -18.21 -15.06
C SER A 34 6.62 -17.50 -16.30
N TRP A 35 5.37 -17.77 -16.67
CA TRP A 35 4.67 -17.08 -17.78
C TRP A 35 4.17 -15.68 -17.40
N MET A 36 4.04 -15.38 -16.10
CA MET A 36 3.68 -14.06 -15.56
C MET A 36 4.90 -13.11 -15.46
N GLY A 37 6.08 -13.52 -15.93
CA GLY A 37 7.27 -12.67 -16.04
C GLY A 37 7.76 -12.13 -14.69
N ASP A 38 8.13 -10.84 -14.66
CA ASP A 38 8.68 -10.13 -13.49
C ASP A 38 7.62 -9.58 -12.52
N ASN A 39 6.39 -10.09 -12.57
CA ASN A 39 5.33 -9.64 -11.68
C ASN A 39 5.70 -9.91 -10.21
N ARG A 40 5.66 -8.87 -9.37
CA ARG A 40 5.86 -8.97 -7.92
C ARG A 40 4.92 -8.04 -7.17
N ALA A 41 4.52 -8.45 -5.98
CA ALA A 41 3.83 -7.55 -5.06
C ALA A 41 4.83 -6.54 -4.48
N SER A 42 4.40 -5.29 -4.34
CA SER A 42 5.17 -4.23 -3.67
C SER A 42 4.43 -3.73 -2.45
N LEU A 43 5.18 -3.44 -1.39
CA LEU A 43 4.67 -2.89 -0.15
C LEU A 43 4.86 -1.38 -0.14
N LEU A 44 3.77 -0.64 0.03
CA LEU A 44 3.80 0.78 0.31
C LEU A 44 3.96 0.99 1.82
N VAL A 45 5.01 1.69 2.20
CA VAL A 45 5.41 1.88 3.59
C VAL A 45 5.48 3.36 3.92
N LYS A 46 4.85 3.76 5.02
CA LYS A 46 4.99 5.10 5.59
C LYS A 46 6.30 5.19 6.37
N GLN A 47 7.08 6.22 6.10
CA GLN A 47 8.43 6.45 6.61
C GLN A 47 8.45 7.69 7.52
N GLU A 48 7.83 7.58 8.68
CA GLU A 48 7.86 8.61 9.73
C GLU A 48 8.70 8.13 10.92
N THR A 49 8.41 8.62 12.14
CA THR A 49 9.07 8.17 13.38
C THR A 49 8.89 6.67 13.63
N VAL A 50 7.80 6.09 13.10
CA VAL A 50 7.54 4.65 13.06
C VAL A 50 7.31 4.25 11.61
N VAL A 51 8.00 3.19 11.18
CA VAL A 51 7.85 2.62 9.85
C VAL A 51 6.63 1.69 9.86
N ALA A 52 5.58 2.06 9.13
CA ALA A 52 4.30 1.33 9.14
C ALA A 52 3.91 0.88 7.72
N PRO A 53 3.60 -0.40 7.49
CA PRO A 53 3.01 -0.87 6.24
C PRO A 53 1.62 -0.28 6.06
N VAL A 54 1.29 0.22 4.86
CA VAL A 54 -0.01 0.88 4.63
C VAL A 54 -0.84 0.16 3.56
N ALA A 55 -0.19 -0.38 2.54
CA ALA A 55 -0.89 -1.07 1.46
C ALA A 55 0.02 -2.06 0.72
N VAL A 56 -0.58 -3.13 0.20
CA VAL A 56 0.08 -4.02 -0.77
C VAL A 56 -0.43 -3.66 -2.16
N VAL A 57 0.51 -3.34 -3.06
CA VAL A 57 0.22 -3.01 -4.46
C VAL A 57 0.51 -4.22 -5.33
N PHE A 58 -0.52 -4.69 -6.02
CA PHE A 58 -0.46 -5.73 -7.04
C PHE A 58 -0.65 -5.13 -8.43
N GLY A 59 0.06 -5.65 -9.42
CA GLY A 59 -0.16 -5.27 -10.81
C GLY A 59 0.39 -6.31 -11.80
N TYR A 60 0.14 -6.05 -13.07
CA TYR A 60 0.72 -6.76 -14.21
C TYR A 60 1.73 -5.84 -14.89
N ALA A 61 3.00 -6.27 -14.93
CA ALA A 61 4.18 -5.56 -15.44
C ALA A 61 4.44 -4.19 -14.76
N ASP A 62 5.67 -3.99 -14.25
CA ASP A 62 6.15 -2.72 -13.64
C ASP A 62 5.42 -2.21 -12.38
N ASN A 63 4.96 -3.13 -11.52
CA ASN A 63 4.29 -2.82 -10.25
C ASN A 63 5.13 -1.93 -9.32
N ALA A 64 6.46 -2.04 -9.42
CA ALA A 64 7.38 -1.18 -8.69
C ALA A 64 7.21 0.29 -9.10
N ALA A 65 7.09 0.59 -10.39
CA ALA A 65 6.90 1.96 -10.88
C ALA A 65 5.54 2.54 -10.45
N ALA A 66 4.48 1.72 -10.50
CA ALA A 66 3.16 2.12 -10.01
C ALA A 66 3.16 2.40 -8.49
N CYS A 67 3.85 1.58 -7.71
CA CYS A 67 4.02 1.78 -6.28
C CYS A 67 4.82 3.06 -6.00
N GLU A 68 5.95 3.26 -6.67
CA GLU A 68 6.79 4.45 -6.51
C GLU A 68 6.04 5.73 -6.87
N GLU A 69 5.20 5.71 -7.90
CA GLU A 69 4.37 6.85 -8.27
C GLU A 69 3.31 7.16 -7.19
N LEU A 70 2.70 6.13 -6.60
CA LEU A 70 1.81 6.25 -5.44
C LEU A 70 2.54 6.85 -4.24
N ALA A 71 3.73 6.34 -3.91
CA ALA A 71 4.56 6.85 -2.84
C ALA A 71 4.95 8.32 -3.06
N ARG A 72 5.31 8.67 -4.30
CA ARG A 72 5.64 10.04 -4.71
C ARG A 72 4.44 10.97 -4.54
N VAL A 73 3.28 10.61 -5.08
CA VAL A 73 2.06 11.43 -4.99
C VAL A 73 1.64 11.62 -3.54
N LEU A 74 1.64 10.57 -2.73
CA LEU A 74 1.29 10.67 -1.30
C LEU A 74 2.29 11.53 -0.52
N SER A 75 3.59 11.43 -0.83
CA SER A 75 4.65 12.23 -0.20
C SER A 75 4.65 13.69 -0.66
N GLN A 76 4.17 13.97 -1.87
CA GLN A 76 4.07 15.34 -2.42
C GLN A 76 2.71 15.98 -2.15
N SER A 77 1.73 15.20 -1.72
CA SER A 77 0.36 15.65 -1.62
C SER A 77 0.22 16.84 -0.66
N GLN A 78 -0.59 17.81 -1.06
CA GLN A 78 -1.07 18.89 -0.20
C GLN A 78 -1.84 18.38 1.03
N LEU A 79 -2.10 17.07 1.11
CA LEU A 79 -2.76 16.39 2.21
C LEU A 79 -1.83 16.23 3.44
N GLY A 80 -0.51 16.39 3.28
CA GLY A 80 0.43 16.37 4.40
C GLY A 80 0.44 15.05 5.18
N VAL A 81 0.13 13.94 4.50
CA VAL A 81 -0.11 12.65 5.15
C VAL A 81 1.16 11.89 5.53
N GLY A 82 2.35 12.35 5.13
CA GLY A 82 3.64 11.80 5.55
C GLY A 82 4.59 11.51 4.38
N THR A 83 5.72 10.86 4.67
CA THR A 83 6.65 10.34 3.66
C THR A 83 6.37 8.87 3.39
N PHE A 84 6.40 8.46 2.13
CA PHE A 84 6.11 7.09 1.71
C PHE A 84 7.22 6.55 0.81
N LYS A 85 7.43 5.23 0.86
CA LYS A 85 8.35 4.50 -0.02
C LYS A 85 7.76 3.16 -0.41
N CYS A 86 8.25 2.60 -1.50
CA CYS A 86 7.94 1.23 -1.87
C CYS A 86 9.08 0.27 -1.55
N GLN A 87 8.68 -0.93 -1.15
CA GLN A 87 9.59 -2.02 -0.84
C GLN A 87 9.10 -3.28 -1.55
N PRO A 88 9.97 -4.05 -2.21
CA PRO A 88 9.58 -5.34 -2.75
C PRO A 88 9.15 -6.30 -1.64
N ILE A 89 8.12 -7.11 -1.91
CA ILE A 89 7.74 -8.23 -1.05
C ILE A 89 8.43 -9.48 -1.60
N PHE A 90 9.34 -10.05 -0.81
CA PHE A 90 10.03 -11.31 -1.09
C PHE A 90 9.51 -12.43 -0.20
#